data_AF-A0A936HJK0-F1
#
_entry.id   AF-A0A936HJK0-F1
#
_cell.length_a   1.000
_cell.length_b   1.000
_cell.length_c   1.000
_cell.angle_alpha   90.00
_cell.angle_beta   90.00
_cell.angle_gamma   90.00
#
_symmetry.space_group_name_H-M   'P 1'
#
loop_
_entity.id
_entity.type
_entity.pdbx_description
1 polymer ?
#
loop_
_entity_poly.entity_id
_entity_poly.type
_entity_poly.pdbx_seq_one_letter_code
_entity_poly.pdbx_strand_id
1 'polypeptide(L)'
;MVQRADGAVRALSDHPRPGATGAAGRRGAGKGAAAGRAVTPLPGLIRRRIRDRGPITIAEYMELALFHPRHGYYRRGDVFGRQGDFITAPEVSQMFGELIGICCALVWQSMGAPAEVIVCEIGPGRGTLMVDALRAAMRTTPAFAAAARVHLVETSPALRATQRKALSHSVPERRCCWHESFASVPDGPILIVANELFDALPICQYVRRAEGWFERRVGLDASGRELAFIENVASPPPLPPALAAAAPGQIVELSPARSALAAEVGVRVAVCGGAALIIDYGHPASAPGDTLQAVRRHAFHDVLERPGEADLTAHVDFAALATAAGAAGARIHGPVDQGAFLQRLGIESRARALAASATPEQRRDVAAALHRLVHPDAMGSLFKALVIAHADLPVPPGFTIA
;
A
#
# COMPACT_ATOMS: atom_id res chain seq x y z
N MET A 1 -3.16 11.68 -32.31
CA MET A 1 -1.89 11.03 -31.91
C MET A 1 -2.13 10.20 -30.65
N VAL A 2 -3.13 9.32 -30.69
CA VAL A 2 -3.67 8.55 -29.55
C VAL A 2 -3.67 7.09 -30.01
N GLN A 3 -2.60 6.35 -29.73
CA GLN A 3 -2.51 4.92 -30.08
C GLN A 3 -1.42 4.14 -29.33
N ARG A 4 -1.02 4.56 -28.12
CA ARG A 4 0.05 3.89 -27.33
C ARG A 4 -0.28 3.71 -25.85
N ALA A 5 -1.51 3.29 -25.52
CA ALA A 5 -1.88 2.91 -24.15
C ALA A 5 -2.37 1.45 -24.00
N ASP A 6 -2.61 0.73 -25.08
CA ASP A 6 -3.16 -0.65 -25.05
C ASP A 6 -2.12 -1.77 -24.81
N GLY A 7 -0.82 -1.42 -24.69
CA GLY A 7 0.28 -2.39 -24.65
C GLY A 7 0.54 -3.04 -23.29
N ALA A 8 0.22 -2.37 -22.17
CA ALA A 8 0.58 -2.84 -20.84
C ALA A 8 -0.42 -3.83 -20.23
N VAL A 9 -1.65 -3.92 -20.77
CA VAL A 9 -2.71 -4.81 -20.28
C VAL A 9 -2.66 -6.21 -20.93
N ARG A 10 -1.93 -6.38 -22.05
CA ARG A 10 -1.86 -7.65 -22.79
C ARG A 10 -0.73 -8.59 -22.36
N ALA A 11 0.21 -8.16 -21.52
CA ALA A 11 1.36 -8.99 -21.16
C ALA A 11 1.08 -10.07 -20.09
N LEU A 12 -0.16 -10.16 -19.57
CA LEU A 12 -0.58 -11.15 -18.56
C LEU A 12 -1.69 -12.11 -19.05
N SER A 13 -2.12 -12.01 -20.31
CA SER A 13 -3.27 -12.78 -20.84
C SER A 13 -2.91 -14.08 -21.59
N ASP A 14 -1.64 -14.33 -21.91
CA ASP A 14 -1.26 -15.47 -22.76
C ASP A 14 -0.44 -16.53 -22.00
N HIS A 15 -1.11 -17.29 -21.11
CA HIS A 15 -0.65 -18.62 -20.71
C HIS A 15 -1.80 -19.64 -20.87
N PRO A 16 -1.60 -20.72 -21.66
CA PRO A 16 -2.65 -21.69 -21.94
C PRO A 16 -2.94 -22.54 -20.70
N ARG A 17 -4.23 -22.75 -20.41
CA ARG A 17 -4.72 -23.68 -19.37
C ARG A 17 -4.32 -25.12 -19.76
N PRO A 18 -3.59 -25.89 -18.92
CA PRO A 18 -3.37 -27.29 -19.21
C PRO A 18 -4.58 -28.13 -18.82
N GLY A 19 -5.08 -28.89 -19.79
CA GLY A 19 -6.16 -29.86 -19.65
C GLY A 19 -5.77 -31.10 -18.85
N ALA A 20 -6.80 -31.79 -18.36
CA ALA A 20 -6.71 -33.01 -17.58
C ALA A 20 -6.32 -34.22 -18.43
N THR A 21 -5.22 -34.90 -18.08
CA THR A 21 -5.00 -36.33 -18.36
C THR A 21 -4.08 -36.92 -17.30
N GLY A 22 -4.49 -38.04 -16.71
CA GLY A 22 -3.76 -38.72 -15.64
C GLY A 22 -2.65 -39.65 -16.13
N ALA A 23 -1.70 -39.93 -15.24
CA ALA A 23 -0.90 -41.16 -15.23
C ALA A 23 -0.31 -41.38 -13.83
N ALA A 24 -0.41 -42.62 -13.35
CA ALA A 24 0.08 -43.07 -12.06
C ALA A 24 1.61 -43.24 -12.04
N GLY A 25 2.25 -42.91 -10.92
CA GLY A 25 3.67 -43.20 -10.68
C GLY A 25 3.99 -43.20 -9.17
N ARG A 26 4.37 -44.35 -8.64
CA ARG A 26 4.76 -44.57 -7.23
C ARG A 26 6.21 -44.13 -6.95
N ARG A 27 6.42 -43.59 -5.74
CA ARG A 27 7.52 -43.84 -4.75
C ARG A 27 8.20 -42.57 -4.25
N GLY A 28 8.44 -42.53 -2.94
CA GLY A 28 9.41 -41.64 -2.31
C GLY A 28 8.95 -41.08 -0.96
N ALA A 29 8.96 -41.90 0.09
CA ALA A 29 8.74 -41.44 1.45
C ALA A 29 9.96 -40.63 1.94
N GLY A 30 9.89 -39.31 1.81
CA GLY A 30 10.77 -38.35 2.48
C GLY A 30 9.98 -37.58 3.53
N LYS A 31 10.16 -37.91 4.80
CA LYS A 31 9.58 -37.17 5.94
C LYS A 31 10.32 -35.84 6.10
N GLY A 32 9.82 -34.81 5.44
CA GLY A 32 10.05 -33.40 5.76
C GLY A 32 8.70 -32.73 5.85
N ALA A 33 8.07 -32.76 7.02
CA ALA A 33 6.78 -32.13 7.24
C ALA A 33 6.95 -30.60 7.23
N ALA A 34 6.80 -29.99 6.06
CA ALA A 34 6.40 -28.59 5.97
C ALA A 34 5.03 -28.48 6.66
N ALA A 35 4.97 -27.82 7.81
CA ALA A 35 3.72 -27.57 8.51
C ALA A 35 2.79 -26.74 7.61
N GLY A 36 1.87 -27.40 6.92
CA GLY A 36 0.85 -26.73 6.11
C GLY A 36 0.02 -25.85 7.02
N ARG A 37 0.02 -24.52 6.79
CA ARG A 37 -0.84 -23.58 7.52
C ARG A 37 -2.29 -24.05 7.38
N ALA A 38 -2.95 -24.31 8.52
CA ALA A 38 -4.33 -24.75 8.54
C ALA A 38 -5.24 -23.75 7.82
N VAL A 39 -6.22 -24.28 7.09
CA VAL A 39 -7.22 -23.49 6.36
C VAL A 39 -7.99 -22.63 7.36
N THR A 40 -8.11 -21.35 7.08
CA THR A 40 -8.84 -20.43 7.97
C THR A 40 -10.34 -20.75 7.99
N PRO A 41 -11.03 -20.65 9.14
CA PRO A 41 -12.49 -20.81 9.19
C PRO A 41 -13.26 -19.62 8.61
N LEU A 42 -12.56 -18.55 8.22
CA LEU A 42 -13.15 -17.28 7.77
C LEU A 42 -14.16 -17.42 6.61
N PRO A 43 -13.93 -18.23 5.54
CA PRO A 43 -14.94 -18.44 4.50
C PRO A 43 -16.27 -18.95 5.08
N GLY A 44 -16.22 -19.87 6.05
CA GLY A 44 -17.42 -20.40 6.71
C GLY A 44 -18.16 -19.33 7.53
N LEU A 45 -17.42 -18.46 8.21
CA LEU A 45 -17.98 -17.34 8.99
C LEU A 45 -18.66 -16.32 8.07
N ILE A 46 -18.02 -15.94 6.97
CA ILE A 46 -18.57 -15.01 5.97
C ILE A 46 -19.84 -15.59 5.36
N ARG A 47 -19.83 -16.87 4.94
CA ARG A 47 -21.03 -17.53 4.41
C ARG A 47 -22.18 -17.54 5.41
N ARG A 48 -21.91 -17.84 6.68
CA ARG A 48 -22.94 -17.79 7.73
C ARG A 48 -23.51 -16.38 7.88
N ARG A 49 -22.65 -15.37 7.96
CA ARG A 49 -23.04 -13.95 8.04
C ARG A 49 -23.93 -13.52 6.87
N ILE A 50 -23.63 -13.99 5.66
CA ILE A 50 -24.43 -13.71 4.46
C ILE A 50 -25.77 -14.43 4.49
N ARG A 51 -25.85 -15.67 4.97
CA ARG A 51 -27.14 -16.37 5.16
C ARG A 51 -28.04 -15.66 6.15
N ASP A 52 -27.45 -15.17 7.25
CA ASP A 52 -28.21 -14.61 8.36
C ASP A 52 -28.69 -13.17 8.10
N ARG A 53 -27.94 -12.35 7.37
CA ARG A 53 -28.29 -10.93 7.14
C ARG A 53 -28.14 -10.42 5.71
N GLY A 54 -27.98 -11.33 4.76
CA GLY A 54 -27.86 -11.00 3.35
C GLY A 54 -26.45 -10.59 2.92
N PRO A 55 -26.30 -10.27 1.61
CA PRO A 55 -25.03 -9.95 0.98
C PRO A 55 -24.30 -8.77 1.64
N ILE A 56 -22.98 -8.86 1.69
CA ILE A 56 -22.11 -7.83 2.27
C ILE A 56 -21.44 -7.00 1.18
N THR A 57 -21.04 -5.77 1.49
CA THR A 57 -20.28 -4.95 0.54
C THR A 57 -18.89 -5.54 0.31
N ILE A 58 -18.25 -5.18 -0.81
CA ILE A 58 -16.83 -5.52 -1.01
C ILE A 58 -15.96 -4.93 0.10
N ALA A 59 -16.31 -3.74 0.61
CA ALA A 59 -15.58 -3.12 1.70
C ALA A 59 -15.64 -3.96 2.99
N GLU A 60 -16.83 -4.44 3.39
CA GLU A 60 -16.99 -5.34 4.55
C GLU A 60 -16.25 -6.67 4.32
N TYR A 61 -16.27 -7.19 3.09
CA TYR A 61 -15.52 -8.39 2.73
C TYR A 61 -14.00 -8.20 2.86
N MET A 62 -13.44 -7.11 2.32
CA MET A 62 -12.02 -6.78 2.43
C MET A 62 -11.62 -6.59 3.89
N GLU A 63 -12.42 -5.88 4.68
CA GLU A 63 -12.15 -5.68 6.11
C GLU A 63 -12.08 -7.00 6.87
N LEU A 64 -13.01 -7.93 6.61
CA LEU A 64 -12.97 -9.26 7.18
C LEU A 64 -11.75 -10.07 6.69
N ALA A 65 -11.50 -10.09 5.38
CA ALA A 65 -10.41 -10.85 4.77
C ALA A 65 -9.03 -10.37 5.25
N LEU A 66 -8.81 -9.07 5.38
CA LEU A 66 -7.51 -8.50 5.73
C LEU A 66 -7.32 -8.34 7.24
N PHE A 67 -8.34 -7.87 7.94
CA PHE A 67 -8.21 -7.34 9.30
C PHE A 67 -9.04 -8.08 10.36
N HIS A 68 -9.80 -9.14 10.01
CA HIS A 68 -10.58 -9.88 11.01
C HIS A 68 -9.69 -10.27 12.22
N PRO A 69 -10.08 -9.95 13.47
CA PRO A 69 -9.18 -9.95 14.64
C PRO A 69 -8.42 -11.25 14.89
N ARG A 70 -8.98 -12.38 14.45
CA ARG A 70 -8.40 -13.74 14.60
C ARG A 70 -7.99 -14.41 13.28
N HIS A 71 -8.52 -13.96 12.16
CA HIS A 71 -8.49 -14.74 10.90
C HIS A 71 -8.13 -13.93 9.67
N GLY A 72 -8.01 -12.60 9.82
CA GLY A 72 -7.60 -11.71 8.75
C GLY A 72 -6.17 -11.99 8.34
N TYR A 73 -5.86 -11.70 7.08
CA TYR A 73 -4.58 -11.90 6.45
C TYR A 73 -3.41 -11.41 7.34
N TYR A 74 -3.46 -10.14 7.78
CA TYR A 74 -2.40 -9.51 8.58
C TYR A 74 -2.32 -9.99 10.05
N ARG A 75 -3.22 -10.89 10.48
CA ARG A 75 -3.19 -11.51 11.82
C ARG A 75 -2.52 -12.89 11.83
N ARG A 76 -2.26 -13.49 10.65
CA ARG A 76 -1.77 -14.87 10.54
C ARG A 76 -0.25 -15.05 10.66
N GLY A 77 0.49 -14.02 11.05
CA GLY A 77 1.93 -14.06 11.33
C GLY A 77 2.77 -13.45 10.21
N ASP A 78 3.92 -14.04 9.90
CA ASP A 78 4.83 -13.51 8.88
C ASP A 78 4.21 -13.63 7.49
N VAL A 79 3.63 -12.52 7.02
CA VAL A 79 3.00 -12.34 5.70
C VAL A 79 3.78 -11.37 4.81
N PHE A 80 4.89 -10.82 5.32
CA PHE A 80 5.71 -9.81 4.63
C PHE A 80 7.09 -10.36 4.21
N GLY A 81 7.66 -9.77 3.16
CA GLY A 81 9.01 -10.07 2.68
C GLY A 81 9.07 -11.28 1.74
N ARG A 82 10.27 -11.85 1.54
CA ARG A 82 10.51 -12.95 0.57
C ARG A 82 9.64 -14.20 0.77
N GLN A 83 9.15 -14.43 1.99
CA GLN A 83 8.25 -15.55 2.32
C GLN A 83 6.76 -15.14 2.39
N GLY A 84 6.46 -13.84 2.24
CA GLY A 84 5.12 -13.28 2.12
C GLY A 84 4.56 -13.36 0.70
N ASP A 85 3.37 -12.78 0.48
CA ASP A 85 2.72 -12.80 -0.84
C ASP A 85 3.17 -11.63 -1.74
N PHE A 86 3.66 -10.54 -1.15
CA PHE A 86 4.29 -9.41 -1.83
C PHE A 86 5.67 -9.08 -1.24
N ILE A 87 6.55 -8.56 -2.10
CA ILE A 87 7.82 -7.92 -1.71
C ILE A 87 7.64 -6.42 -1.91
N THR A 88 7.48 -5.70 -0.79
CA THR A 88 7.29 -4.24 -0.74
C THR A 88 8.58 -3.49 -1.05
N ALA A 89 8.48 -2.22 -1.45
CA ALA A 89 9.65 -1.40 -1.83
C ALA A 89 10.78 -1.38 -0.77
N PRO A 90 10.49 -1.25 0.55
CA PRO A 90 11.52 -1.30 1.59
C PRO A 90 12.24 -2.66 1.66
N GLU A 91 11.56 -3.76 1.34
CA GLU A 91 12.13 -5.11 1.33
C GLU A 91 12.92 -5.42 0.05
N VAL A 92 12.74 -4.62 -1.01
CA VAL A 92 13.56 -4.70 -2.24
C VAL A 92 14.97 -4.15 -2.01
N SER A 93 15.09 -3.00 -1.33
CA SER A 93 16.39 -2.38 -1.09
C SER A 93 16.39 -1.35 0.03
N GLN A 94 17.48 -1.34 0.80
CA GLN A 94 17.79 -0.25 1.73
C GLN A 94 17.82 1.14 1.06
N MET A 95 18.11 1.21 -0.25
CA MET A 95 18.14 2.49 -0.97
C MET A 95 16.82 3.23 -0.89
N PHE A 96 15.70 2.51 -0.89
CA PHE A 96 14.38 3.11 -0.80
C PHE A 96 14.23 3.86 0.53
N GLY A 97 14.37 3.16 1.67
CA GLY A 97 14.22 3.78 2.99
C GLY A 97 15.24 4.87 3.28
N GLU A 98 16.49 4.71 2.81
CA GLU A 98 17.50 5.75 2.98
C GLU A 98 17.13 7.06 2.28
N LEU A 99 16.57 7.00 1.06
CA LEU A 99 16.13 8.18 0.33
C LEU A 99 14.87 8.81 0.93
N ILE A 100 13.93 7.99 1.42
CA ILE A 100 12.76 8.52 2.15
C ILE A 100 13.23 9.26 3.42
N GLY A 101 14.19 8.71 4.15
CA GLY A 101 14.77 9.37 5.32
C GLY A 101 15.44 10.71 4.99
N ILE A 102 16.17 10.78 3.87
CA ILE A 102 16.77 12.02 3.37
C ILE A 102 15.68 13.03 2.98
N CYS A 103 14.63 12.59 2.29
CA CYS A 103 13.49 13.43 1.93
C CYS A 103 12.84 14.05 3.20
N CYS A 104 12.58 13.24 4.22
CA CYS A 104 12.08 13.71 5.51
C CYS A 104 13.01 14.75 6.16
N ALA A 105 14.32 14.51 6.17
CA ALA A 105 15.29 15.44 6.73
C ALA A 105 15.31 16.80 6.01
N LEU A 106 15.21 16.81 4.68
CA LEU A 106 15.16 18.02 3.87
C LEU A 106 13.86 18.82 4.07
N VAL A 107 12.73 18.12 4.22
CA VAL A 107 11.45 18.77 4.57
C VAL A 107 11.52 19.35 5.98
N TRP A 108 12.08 18.63 6.96
CA TRP A 108 12.30 19.15 8.31
C TRP A 108 13.16 20.42 8.32
N GLN A 109 14.21 20.47 7.51
CA GLN A 109 15.01 21.70 7.35
C GLN A 109 14.17 22.85 6.77
N SER A 110 13.32 22.55 5.79
CA SER A 110 12.41 23.53 5.18
C SER A 110 11.31 24.01 6.15
N MET A 111 11.00 23.22 7.17
CA MET A 111 10.13 23.62 8.30
C MET A 111 10.84 24.55 9.31
N GLY A 112 12.09 24.95 9.05
CA GLY A 112 12.90 25.74 9.97
C GLY A 112 13.62 24.91 11.03
N ALA A 113 13.78 23.60 10.80
CA ALA A 113 14.49 22.67 11.68
C ALA A 113 14.00 22.70 13.14
N PRO A 114 12.69 22.46 13.39
CA PRO A 114 12.14 22.50 14.75
C PRO A 114 12.87 21.51 15.68
N ALA A 115 13.03 21.91 16.95
CA ALA A 115 13.78 21.15 17.95
C ALA A 115 13.16 19.77 18.25
N GLU A 116 11.85 19.62 18.10
CA GLU A 116 11.16 18.34 18.07
C GLU A 116 10.30 18.25 16.81
N VAL A 117 10.28 17.06 16.20
CA VAL A 117 9.42 16.75 15.05
C VAL A 117 8.90 15.33 15.19
N ILE A 118 7.61 15.13 14.92
CA ILE A 118 7.01 13.81 14.86
C ILE A 118 7.37 13.20 13.51
N VAL A 119 7.98 12.02 13.51
CA VAL A 119 8.21 11.19 12.33
C VAL A 119 7.27 10.00 12.43
N CYS A 120 6.16 10.06 11.70
CA CYS A 120 5.09 9.10 11.75
C CYS A 120 5.13 8.16 10.54
N GLU A 121 4.98 6.85 10.77
CA GLU A 121 4.71 5.89 9.69
C GLU A 121 3.39 5.18 9.98
N ILE A 122 2.50 5.19 8.98
CA ILE A 122 1.19 4.53 9.05
C ILE A 122 1.26 3.23 8.27
N GLY A 123 1.02 2.10 8.95
CA GLY A 123 1.21 0.76 8.39
C GLY A 123 2.68 0.39 8.13
N PRO A 124 3.56 0.42 9.14
CA PRO A 124 5.01 0.24 8.93
C PRO A 124 5.46 -1.19 8.57
N GLY A 125 4.53 -2.15 8.50
CA GLY A 125 4.84 -3.56 8.24
C GLY A 125 5.86 -4.12 9.24
N ARG A 126 7.07 -4.45 8.77
CA ARG A 126 8.17 -4.94 9.63
C ARG A 126 8.98 -3.83 10.31
N GLY A 127 8.74 -2.57 9.96
CA GLY A 127 9.51 -1.39 10.40
C GLY A 127 10.79 -1.15 9.61
N THR A 128 11.03 -1.91 8.55
CA THR A 128 12.24 -1.85 7.70
C THR A 128 12.47 -0.45 7.14
N LEU A 129 11.40 0.19 6.65
CA LEU A 129 11.45 1.56 6.11
C LEU A 129 11.97 2.56 7.15
N MET A 130 11.34 2.61 8.32
CA MET A 130 11.76 3.49 9.41
C MET A 130 13.20 3.23 9.86
N VAL A 131 13.61 1.97 9.95
CA VAL A 131 14.99 1.60 10.33
C VAL A 131 15.99 2.18 9.33
N ASP A 132 15.76 1.97 8.03
CA ASP A 132 16.66 2.47 6.99
C ASP A 132 16.66 4.00 6.91
N ALA A 133 15.48 4.63 7.01
CA ALA A 133 15.32 6.08 7.01
C ALA A 133 16.08 6.75 8.16
N LEU A 134 15.91 6.25 9.38
CA LEU A 134 16.59 6.80 10.56
C LEU A 134 18.09 6.51 10.54
N ARG A 135 18.52 5.34 10.05
CA ARG A 135 19.94 5.03 9.86
C ARG A 135 20.60 6.02 8.89
N ALA A 136 19.94 6.34 7.76
CA ALA A 136 20.44 7.34 6.83
C ALA A 136 20.48 8.74 7.44
N ALA A 137 19.40 9.13 8.12
CA ALA A 137 19.28 10.42 8.80
C ALA A 137 20.37 10.61 9.86
N MET A 138 20.63 9.62 10.71
CA MET A 138 21.69 9.69 11.73
C MET A 138 23.08 9.96 11.15
N ARG A 139 23.36 9.47 9.94
CA ARG A 139 24.66 9.66 9.28
C ARG A 139 24.77 10.98 8.53
N THR A 140 23.67 11.43 7.92
CA THR A 140 23.68 12.57 6.98
C THR A 140 23.16 13.86 7.61
N THR A 141 22.20 13.76 8.53
CA THR A 141 21.55 14.89 9.21
C THR A 141 21.36 14.58 10.71
N PRO A 142 22.44 14.53 11.52
CA PRO A 142 22.34 14.15 12.94
C PRO A 142 21.37 15.00 13.77
N ALA A 143 21.22 16.28 13.44
CA ALA A 143 20.28 17.19 14.10
C ALA A 143 18.81 16.76 13.90
N PHE A 144 18.45 16.30 12.70
CA PHE A 144 17.12 15.76 12.42
C PHE A 144 16.87 14.48 13.24
N ALA A 145 17.84 13.56 13.26
CA ALA A 145 17.72 12.33 14.04
C ALA A 145 17.57 12.60 15.56
N ALA A 146 18.21 13.66 16.07
CA ALA A 146 18.06 14.09 17.46
C ALA A 146 16.69 14.75 17.75
N ALA A 147 16.12 15.46 16.78
CA ALA A 147 14.80 16.08 16.90
C ALA A 147 13.64 15.07 16.75
N ALA A 148 13.87 13.98 16.00
CA ALA A 148 12.84 13.01 15.67
C ALA A 148 12.24 12.31 16.91
N ARG A 149 10.91 12.25 16.93
CA ARG A 149 10.09 11.38 17.78
C ARG A 149 9.33 10.45 16.85
N VAL A 150 9.56 9.15 16.96
CA VAL A 150 9.03 8.15 16.04
C VAL A 150 7.65 7.69 16.52
N HIS A 151 6.66 7.75 15.64
CA HIS A 151 5.28 7.35 15.93
C HIS A 151 4.78 6.36 14.87
N LEU A 152 4.54 5.12 15.28
CA LEU A 152 4.12 4.05 14.39
C LEU A 152 2.64 3.72 14.58
N VAL A 153 1.82 3.86 13.54
CA VAL A 153 0.40 3.48 13.57
C VAL A 153 0.27 2.06 13.02
N GLU A 154 -0.03 1.11 13.90
CA GLU A 154 -0.06 -0.32 13.60
C GLU A 154 -1.12 -1.01 14.46
N THR A 155 -2.05 -1.76 13.88
CA THR A 155 -3.13 -2.43 14.63
C THR A 155 -2.78 -3.86 15.07
N SER A 156 -1.74 -4.46 14.47
CA SER A 156 -1.31 -5.84 14.73
C SER A 156 -0.30 -5.92 15.89
N PRO A 157 -0.66 -6.56 17.03
CA PRO A 157 0.26 -6.73 18.15
C PRO A 157 1.53 -7.50 17.77
N ALA A 158 1.42 -8.46 16.84
CA ALA A 158 2.55 -9.24 16.36
C ALA A 158 3.55 -8.36 15.56
N LEU A 159 3.05 -7.48 14.69
CA LEU A 159 3.90 -6.55 13.94
C LEU A 159 4.53 -5.50 14.85
N ARG A 160 3.79 -4.98 15.84
CA ARG A 160 4.37 -4.09 16.86
C ARG A 160 5.56 -4.72 17.58
N ALA A 161 5.46 -6.01 17.94
CA ALA A 161 6.56 -6.73 18.58
C ALA A 161 7.78 -6.86 17.64
N THR A 162 7.54 -7.17 16.36
CA THR A 162 8.59 -7.21 15.32
C THR A 162 9.26 -5.85 15.14
N GLN A 163 8.47 -4.78 15.01
CA GLN A 163 8.95 -3.41 14.85
C GLN A 163 9.76 -2.94 16.06
N ARG A 164 9.31 -3.23 17.29
CA ARG A 164 10.08 -2.93 18.52
C ARG A 164 11.47 -3.55 18.48
N LYS A 165 11.56 -4.82 18.07
CA LYS A 165 12.84 -5.51 17.94
C LYS A 165 13.72 -4.92 16.83
N ALA A 166 13.11 -4.54 15.70
CA ALA A 166 13.84 -3.95 14.58
C ALA A 166 14.41 -2.56 14.92
N LEU A 167 13.62 -1.73 15.60
CA LEU A 167 13.97 -0.34 15.90
C LEU A 167 14.82 -0.17 17.16
N SER A 168 14.92 -1.16 18.05
CA SER A 168 15.62 -1.05 19.33
C SER A 168 17.08 -0.62 19.22
N HIS A 169 17.73 -0.91 18.08
CA HIS A 169 19.13 -0.53 17.82
C HIS A 169 19.29 0.86 17.17
N SER A 170 18.21 1.41 16.60
CA SER A 170 18.24 2.66 15.84
C SER A 170 17.58 3.82 16.58
N VAL A 171 16.63 3.53 17.48
CA VAL A 171 15.83 4.54 18.17
C VAL A 171 15.76 4.19 19.65
N PRO A 172 16.14 5.11 20.55
CA PRO A 172 15.91 4.91 21.97
C PRO A 172 14.41 4.72 22.25
N GLU A 173 14.05 3.73 23.07
CA GLU A 173 12.63 3.37 23.31
C GLU A 173 11.76 4.56 23.73
N ARG A 174 12.30 5.47 24.54
CA ARG A 174 11.61 6.71 24.97
C ARG A 174 11.21 7.67 23.83
N ARG A 175 11.79 7.50 22.64
CA ARG A 175 11.53 8.29 21.43
C ARG A 175 10.74 7.51 20.38
N CYS A 176 10.21 6.34 20.71
CA CYS A 176 9.39 5.54 19.81
C CYS A 176 8.06 5.14 20.47
N CYS A 177 6.94 5.47 19.83
CA CYS A 177 5.60 5.17 20.32
C CYS A 177 4.77 4.44 19.27
N TRP A 178 3.90 3.53 19.71
CA TRP A 178 2.98 2.79 18.85
C TRP A 178 1.54 3.19 19.14
N HIS A 179 0.75 3.29 18.07
CA HIS A 179 -0.61 3.83 18.06
C HIS A 179 -1.55 2.86 17.37
N GLU A 180 -2.77 2.71 17.89
CA GLU A 180 -3.82 1.89 17.24
C GLU A 180 -4.51 2.63 16.10
N SER A 181 -4.52 3.96 16.16
CA SER A 181 -5.11 4.82 15.14
C SER A 181 -4.25 6.06 14.94
N PHE A 182 -4.37 6.70 13.78
CA PHE A 182 -3.67 7.95 13.52
C PHE A 182 -4.14 9.08 14.44
N ALA A 183 -5.41 9.07 14.84
CA ALA A 183 -5.99 10.01 15.79
C ALA A 183 -5.28 10.05 17.16
N SER A 184 -4.62 8.97 17.60
CA SER A 184 -3.89 8.97 18.88
C SER A 184 -2.46 9.51 18.79
N VAL A 185 -1.97 9.84 17.59
CA VAL A 185 -0.70 10.52 17.40
C VAL A 185 -0.83 11.96 17.94
N PRO A 186 0.11 12.43 18.80
CA PRO A 186 0.02 13.76 19.39
C PRO A 186 0.18 14.86 18.35
N ASP A 187 -0.27 16.06 18.70
CA ASP A 187 -0.11 17.27 17.91
C ASP A 187 1.33 17.76 17.89
N GLY A 188 1.70 18.47 16.82
CA GLY A 188 3.01 19.10 16.63
C GLY A 188 3.51 18.99 15.20
N PRO A 189 4.63 19.66 14.86
CA PRO A 189 5.22 19.57 13.53
C PRO A 189 5.46 18.12 13.15
N ILE A 190 4.94 17.69 12.00
CA ILE A 190 4.84 16.26 11.67
C ILE A 190 5.30 15.93 10.25
N LEU A 191 6.05 14.83 10.13
CA LEU A 191 6.41 14.18 8.88
C LEU A 191 5.77 12.80 8.86
N ILE A 192 4.88 12.54 7.91
CA ILE A 192 4.13 11.29 7.81
C ILE A 192 4.61 10.51 6.59
N VAL A 193 4.78 9.21 6.71
CA VAL A 193 5.03 8.30 5.60
C VAL A 193 3.97 7.20 5.59
N ALA A 194 3.35 6.97 4.44
CA ALA A 194 2.44 5.87 4.20
C ALA A 194 2.85 5.18 2.91
N ASN A 195 3.55 4.05 3.02
CA ASN A 195 4.01 3.25 1.89
C ASN A 195 3.20 1.95 1.82
N GLU A 196 2.53 1.68 0.70
CA GLU A 196 1.76 0.45 0.48
C GLU A 196 0.75 0.21 1.63
N LEU A 197 0.01 1.28 1.93
CA LEU A 197 -1.02 1.29 2.98
C LEU A 197 -2.40 1.43 2.36
N PHE A 198 -2.54 2.34 1.38
CA PHE A 198 -3.84 2.75 0.88
C PHE A 198 -4.42 1.65 0.00
N ASP A 199 -3.62 0.88 -0.71
CA ASP A 199 -4.06 -0.25 -1.54
C ASP A 199 -4.84 -1.31 -0.75
N ALA A 200 -4.43 -1.58 0.49
CA ALA A 200 -5.07 -2.51 1.42
C ALA A 200 -6.34 -1.95 2.10
N LEU A 201 -6.63 -0.65 1.95
CA LEU A 201 -7.84 -0.06 2.53
C LEU A 201 -9.10 -0.45 1.73
N PRO A 202 -10.21 -0.82 2.40
CA PRO A 202 -11.40 -1.35 1.75
C PRO A 202 -12.00 -0.44 0.66
N ILE A 203 -12.44 -1.05 -0.43
CA ILE A 203 -13.13 -0.39 -1.55
C ILE A 203 -14.58 -0.88 -1.70
N CYS A 204 -15.44 -0.03 -2.26
CA CYS A 204 -16.73 -0.40 -2.82
C CYS A 204 -16.64 -0.38 -4.35
N GLN A 205 -17.32 -1.30 -5.03
CA GLN A 205 -17.43 -1.30 -6.48
C GLN A 205 -18.87 -1.04 -6.91
N TYR A 206 -19.06 -0.12 -7.84
CA TYR A 206 -20.35 0.12 -8.49
C TYR A 206 -20.23 -0.17 -9.98
N VAL A 207 -21.18 -0.90 -10.52
CA VAL A 207 -21.24 -1.29 -11.92
C VAL A 207 -22.28 -0.43 -12.63
N ARG A 208 -21.89 0.19 -13.74
CA ARG A 208 -22.84 0.90 -14.59
C ARG A 208 -23.61 -0.10 -15.45
N ARG A 209 -24.93 -0.10 -15.36
CA ARG A 209 -25.85 -0.85 -16.23
C ARG A 209 -26.70 0.11 -17.07
N ALA A 210 -27.48 -0.42 -18.01
CA ALA A 210 -28.33 0.41 -18.86
C ALA A 210 -29.44 1.09 -18.04
N GLU A 211 -29.93 0.40 -17.01
CA GLU A 211 -31.03 0.79 -16.13
C GLU A 211 -30.58 1.71 -14.99
N GLY A 212 -29.27 1.84 -14.75
CA GLY A 212 -28.72 2.65 -13.66
C GLY A 212 -27.48 2.03 -13.04
N TRP A 213 -27.26 2.32 -11.76
CA TRP A 213 -26.11 1.82 -11.01
C TRP A 213 -26.48 0.61 -10.16
N PHE A 214 -25.55 -0.32 -10.07
CA PHE A 214 -25.62 -1.47 -9.19
C PHE A 214 -24.38 -1.51 -8.33
N GLU A 215 -24.52 -1.79 -7.04
CA GLU A 215 -23.36 -2.08 -6.19
C GLU A 215 -23.00 -3.56 -6.36
N ARG A 216 -21.72 -3.82 -6.64
CA ARG A 216 -21.17 -5.19 -6.62
C ARG A 216 -20.88 -5.55 -5.18
N ARG A 217 -21.47 -6.66 -4.73
CA ARG A 217 -21.45 -7.17 -3.37
C ARG A 217 -20.95 -8.61 -3.34
N VAL A 218 -20.62 -9.11 -2.15
CA VAL A 218 -20.32 -10.53 -1.92
C VAL A 218 -21.55 -11.20 -1.33
N GLY A 219 -22.11 -12.11 -2.12
CA GLY A 219 -23.26 -12.94 -1.76
C GLY A 219 -22.91 -14.43 -1.78
N LEU A 220 -23.94 -15.26 -1.94
CA LEU A 220 -23.79 -16.67 -2.23
C LEU A 220 -24.15 -16.94 -3.69
N ASP A 221 -23.51 -17.96 -4.26
CA ASP A 221 -23.85 -18.48 -5.58
C ASP A 221 -25.28 -19.06 -5.62
N ALA A 222 -25.76 -19.44 -6.81
CA ALA A 222 -27.09 -20.02 -6.99
C ALA A 222 -27.32 -21.30 -6.16
N SER A 223 -26.25 -22.02 -5.79
CA SER A 223 -26.34 -23.20 -4.92
C SER A 223 -26.40 -22.87 -3.43
N GLY A 224 -26.17 -21.61 -3.03
CA GLY A 224 -26.14 -21.18 -1.63
C GLY A 224 -24.93 -21.69 -0.85
N ARG A 225 -23.88 -22.16 -1.54
CA ARG A 225 -22.72 -22.84 -0.94
C ARG A 225 -21.44 -22.05 -1.01
N GLU A 226 -21.17 -21.37 -2.13
CA GLU A 226 -19.92 -20.65 -2.33
C GLU A 226 -20.13 -19.15 -2.38
N LEU A 227 -19.06 -18.40 -2.05
CA LEU A 227 -19.08 -16.94 -2.18
C LEU A 227 -19.10 -16.57 -3.67
N ALA A 228 -19.92 -15.59 -4.02
CA ALA A 228 -20.02 -15.08 -5.38
C ALA A 228 -20.18 -13.56 -5.39
N PHE A 229 -19.71 -12.92 -6.45
CA PHE A 229 -20.09 -11.54 -6.72
C PHE A 229 -21.53 -11.50 -7.19
N ILE A 230 -22.29 -10.59 -6.60
CA ILE A 230 -23.67 -10.31 -6.99
C ILE A 230 -23.85 -8.81 -7.16
N GLU A 231 -24.92 -8.41 -7.84
CA GLU A 231 -25.24 -7.01 -8.10
C GLU A 231 -26.60 -6.66 -7.50
N ASN A 232 -26.63 -5.56 -6.74
CA ASN A 232 -27.85 -5.01 -6.17
C ASN A 232 -28.04 -3.58 -6.70
N VAL A 233 -29.28 -3.22 -7.07
CA VAL A 233 -29.61 -1.83 -7.46
C VAL A 233 -29.15 -0.89 -6.36
N ALA A 234 -28.39 0.14 -6.73
CA ALA A 234 -27.83 1.08 -5.78
C ALA A 234 -27.75 2.48 -6.40
N SER A 235 -27.64 3.49 -5.55
CA SER A 235 -27.23 4.84 -5.95
C SER A 235 -25.86 5.09 -5.35
N PRO A 236 -24.79 5.20 -6.17
CA PRO A 236 -23.47 5.51 -5.64
C PRO A 236 -23.49 6.90 -4.98
N PRO A 237 -22.57 7.17 -4.04
CA PRO A 237 -22.36 8.54 -3.56
C PRO A 237 -21.96 9.46 -4.74
N PRO A 238 -21.99 10.80 -4.55
CA PRO A 238 -21.57 11.74 -5.58
C PRO A 238 -20.23 11.36 -6.21
N LEU A 239 -20.23 11.16 -7.52
CA LEU A 239 -19.07 10.71 -8.28
C LEU A 239 -18.33 11.91 -8.90
N PRO A 240 -16.99 11.87 -8.95
CA PRO A 240 -16.22 12.74 -9.83
C PRO A 240 -16.72 12.64 -11.28
N PRO A 241 -16.66 13.70 -12.09
CA PRO A 241 -17.19 13.71 -13.46
C PRO A 241 -16.69 12.54 -14.33
N ALA A 242 -15.42 12.18 -14.21
CA ALA A 242 -14.81 11.06 -14.94
C ALA A 242 -15.45 9.69 -14.59
N LEU A 243 -15.85 9.48 -13.33
CA LEU A 243 -16.53 8.26 -12.88
C LEU A 243 -18.03 8.31 -13.18
N ALA A 244 -18.65 9.48 -13.06
CA ALA A 244 -20.07 9.68 -13.39
C ALA A 244 -20.37 9.38 -14.87
N ALA A 245 -19.40 9.64 -15.75
CA ALA A 245 -19.46 9.39 -17.19
C ALA A 245 -19.17 7.94 -17.60
N ALA A 246 -19.05 7.00 -16.65
CA ALA A 246 -18.82 5.59 -16.96
C ALA A 246 -19.89 5.04 -17.91
N ALA A 247 -19.45 4.29 -18.92
CA ALA A 247 -20.29 3.58 -19.86
C ALA A 247 -20.89 2.30 -19.25
N PRO A 248 -22.05 1.81 -19.74
CA PRO A 248 -22.58 0.51 -19.33
C PRO A 248 -21.54 -0.60 -19.45
N GLY A 249 -21.42 -1.42 -18.41
CA GLY A 249 -20.41 -2.47 -18.28
C GLY A 249 -19.18 -2.06 -17.46
N GLN A 250 -18.90 -0.76 -17.32
CA GLN A 250 -17.75 -0.30 -16.56
C GLN A 250 -18.01 -0.35 -15.04
N ILE A 251 -16.93 -0.60 -14.30
CA ILE A 251 -16.90 -0.61 -12.84
C ILE A 251 -16.21 0.67 -12.37
N VAL A 252 -16.75 1.29 -11.32
CA VAL A 252 -16.10 2.37 -10.60
C VAL A 252 -15.79 1.92 -9.19
N GLU A 253 -14.58 2.21 -8.73
CA GLU A 253 -14.12 1.86 -7.38
C GLU A 253 -14.03 3.12 -6.54
N LEU A 254 -14.60 3.07 -5.34
CA LEU A 254 -14.56 4.16 -4.38
C LEU A 254 -14.04 3.62 -3.05
N SER A 255 -13.36 4.46 -2.27
CA SER A 255 -12.97 4.10 -0.91
C SER A 255 -13.23 5.24 0.06
N PRO A 256 -14.34 5.17 0.81
CA PRO A 256 -14.57 6.06 1.93
C PRO A 256 -13.44 6.00 2.97
N ALA A 257 -12.88 4.80 3.21
CA ALA A 257 -11.79 4.61 4.16
C ALA A 257 -10.51 5.35 3.74
N ARG A 258 -10.08 5.22 2.47
CA ARG A 258 -8.92 5.97 1.94
C ARG A 258 -9.15 7.48 2.00
N SER A 259 -10.35 7.93 1.61
CA SER A 259 -10.71 9.35 1.61
C SER A 259 -10.71 9.94 3.02
N ALA A 260 -11.26 9.21 4.00
CA ALA A 260 -11.29 9.63 5.40
C ALA A 260 -9.88 9.77 5.98
N LEU A 261 -9.01 8.78 5.76
CA LEU A 261 -7.62 8.85 6.24
C LEU A 261 -6.84 9.98 5.56
N ALA A 262 -6.99 10.14 4.24
CA ALA A 262 -6.35 11.24 3.51
C ALA A 262 -6.81 12.62 4.00
N ALA A 263 -8.11 12.79 4.28
CA ALA A 263 -8.65 14.01 4.86
C ALA A 263 -8.10 14.26 6.28
N GLU A 264 -8.03 13.23 7.12
CA GLU A 264 -7.46 13.34 8.48
C GLU A 264 -5.97 13.76 8.44
N VAL A 265 -5.19 13.16 7.53
CA VAL A 265 -3.80 13.54 7.27
C VAL A 265 -3.71 14.98 6.76
N GLY A 266 -4.57 15.37 5.83
CA GLY A 266 -4.65 16.73 5.29
C GLY A 266 -4.93 17.78 6.37
N VAL A 267 -5.93 17.53 7.23
CA VAL A 267 -6.23 18.38 8.39
C VAL A 267 -5.02 18.46 9.32
N ARG A 268 -4.41 17.33 9.65
CA ARG A 268 -3.24 17.28 10.54
C ARG A 268 -2.09 18.16 10.01
N VAL A 269 -1.76 18.00 8.73
CA VAL A 269 -0.68 18.75 8.09
C VAL A 269 -1.00 20.24 7.99
N ALA A 270 -2.25 20.60 7.68
CA ALA A 270 -2.69 21.99 7.59
C ALA A 270 -2.65 22.71 8.94
N VAL A 271 -3.02 22.03 10.03
CA VAL A 271 -3.11 22.63 11.37
C VAL A 271 -1.76 22.61 12.10
N CYS A 272 -1.05 21.48 12.08
CA CYS A 272 0.15 21.31 12.89
C CYS A 272 1.45 21.67 12.15
N GLY A 273 1.38 21.86 10.83
CA GLY A 273 2.55 22.05 9.97
C GLY A 273 3.31 20.75 9.67
N GLY A 274 4.04 20.76 8.57
CA GLY A 274 4.83 19.61 8.10
C GLY A 274 4.30 19.01 6.79
N ALA A 275 4.51 17.71 6.58
CA ALA A 275 4.14 17.04 5.33
C ALA A 275 3.87 15.54 5.50
N ALA A 276 3.14 14.96 4.56
CA ALA A 276 2.91 13.53 4.42
C ALA A 276 3.32 13.05 3.03
N LEU A 277 4.11 11.97 2.96
CA LEU A 277 4.47 11.28 1.73
C LEU A 277 3.69 9.96 1.63
N ILE A 278 2.89 9.85 0.58
CA ILE A 278 2.11 8.65 0.27
C ILE A 278 2.72 8.00 -0.97
N ILE A 279 3.11 6.73 -0.86
CA ILE A 279 3.65 5.94 -1.97
C ILE A 279 2.84 4.67 -2.10
N ASP A 280 2.21 4.49 -3.24
CA ASP A 280 1.36 3.32 -3.49
C ASP A 280 1.18 3.09 -4.99
N TYR A 281 0.69 1.93 -5.40
CA TYR A 281 0.38 1.66 -6.80
C TYR A 281 -1.05 2.00 -7.15
N GLY A 282 -1.20 2.58 -8.33
CA GLY A 282 -2.47 3.06 -8.80
C GLY A 282 -2.34 4.11 -9.88
N HIS A 283 -3.38 4.92 -10.03
CA HIS A 283 -3.56 5.83 -11.15
C HIS A 283 -3.65 7.29 -10.70
N PRO A 284 -3.11 8.23 -11.52
CA PRO A 284 -3.02 9.62 -11.13
C PRO A 284 -4.35 10.38 -11.22
N ALA A 285 -5.30 9.88 -12.02
CA ALA A 285 -6.60 10.50 -12.26
C ALA A 285 -7.70 9.48 -12.06
N SER A 286 -8.84 9.90 -11.51
CA SER A 286 -10.01 9.04 -11.34
C SER A 286 -10.49 8.49 -12.68
N ALA A 287 -10.62 7.17 -12.76
CA ALA A 287 -11.08 6.47 -13.94
C ALA A 287 -11.85 5.19 -13.55
N PRO A 288 -12.83 4.76 -14.35
CA PRO A 288 -13.44 3.43 -14.19
C PRO A 288 -12.40 2.31 -14.39
N GLY A 289 -12.53 1.22 -13.63
CA GLY A 289 -11.68 0.04 -13.71
C GLY A 289 -12.07 -1.01 -12.67
N ASP A 290 -11.83 -2.29 -12.95
CA ASP A 290 -11.88 -3.36 -11.95
C ASP A 290 -10.44 -3.67 -11.54
N THR A 291 -10.06 -3.18 -10.35
CA THR A 291 -8.68 -3.30 -9.87
C THR A 291 -8.57 -4.10 -8.58
N LEU A 292 -9.68 -4.58 -8.02
CA LEU A 292 -9.69 -5.52 -6.91
C LEU A 292 -9.00 -6.84 -7.31
N GLN A 293 -7.98 -7.22 -6.57
CA GLN A 293 -7.19 -8.43 -6.82
C GLN A 293 -6.92 -9.16 -5.51
N ALA A 294 -6.65 -10.46 -5.65
CA ALA A 294 -6.04 -11.23 -4.58
C ALA A 294 -4.70 -11.78 -5.04
N VAL A 295 -3.70 -11.73 -4.17
CA VAL A 295 -2.38 -12.29 -4.42
C VAL A 295 -2.01 -13.27 -3.33
N ARG A 296 -1.49 -14.42 -3.74
CA ARG A 296 -1.07 -15.49 -2.85
C ARG A 296 0.16 -16.16 -3.43
N ARG A 297 1.24 -16.22 -2.66
CA ARG A 297 2.54 -16.81 -3.01
C ARG A 297 3.08 -16.25 -4.34
N HIS A 298 3.09 -14.92 -4.48
CA HIS A 298 3.57 -14.19 -5.66
C HIS A 298 2.78 -14.49 -6.96
N ALA A 299 1.53 -14.95 -6.85
CA ALA A 299 0.66 -15.23 -7.98
C ALA A 299 -0.76 -14.70 -7.74
N PHE A 300 -1.43 -14.34 -8.85
CA PHE A 300 -2.86 -14.01 -8.81
C PHE A 300 -3.67 -15.17 -8.22
N HIS A 301 -4.64 -14.81 -7.40
CA HIS A 301 -5.56 -15.71 -6.74
C HIS A 301 -6.99 -15.22 -6.96
N ASP A 302 -7.95 -16.13 -6.92
CA ASP A 302 -9.34 -15.74 -6.92
C ASP A 302 -9.68 -14.96 -5.63
N VAL A 303 -10.38 -13.83 -5.79
CA VAL A 303 -10.71 -12.91 -4.69
C VAL A 303 -11.57 -13.56 -3.62
N LEU A 304 -12.45 -14.49 -3.99
CA LEU A 304 -13.48 -15.06 -3.12
C LEU A 304 -13.13 -16.47 -2.60
N GLU A 305 -12.14 -17.15 -3.19
CA GLU A 305 -11.84 -18.55 -2.86
C GLU A 305 -11.27 -18.72 -1.43
N ARG A 306 -10.34 -17.84 -1.01
CA ARG A 306 -9.62 -18.00 0.28
C ARG A 306 -9.47 -16.70 1.08
N PRO A 307 -10.58 -16.04 1.50
CA PRO A 307 -10.50 -14.88 2.38
C PRO A 307 -9.67 -15.17 3.63
N GLY A 308 -8.74 -14.28 3.95
CA GLY A 308 -7.79 -14.44 5.06
C GLY A 308 -6.54 -15.26 4.72
N GLU A 309 -6.41 -15.81 3.52
CA GLU A 309 -5.18 -16.50 3.08
C GLU A 309 -4.52 -15.93 1.83
N ALA A 310 -5.16 -14.98 1.18
CA ALA A 310 -4.59 -14.19 0.11
C ALA A 310 -4.64 -12.72 0.53
N ASP A 311 -3.65 -11.96 0.11
CA ASP A 311 -3.64 -10.52 0.28
C ASP A 311 -4.62 -9.89 -0.72
N LEU A 312 -5.53 -9.05 -0.23
CA LEU A 312 -6.49 -8.35 -1.07
C LEU A 312 -6.05 -6.91 -1.25
N THR A 313 -6.13 -6.44 -2.48
CA THR A 313 -5.68 -5.10 -2.83
C THR A 313 -6.47 -4.51 -3.99
N ALA A 314 -6.45 -3.18 -4.10
CA ALA A 314 -6.97 -2.46 -5.24
C ALA A 314 -6.11 -1.22 -5.51
N HIS A 315 -6.00 -0.81 -6.77
CA HIS A 315 -5.27 0.39 -7.17
C HIS A 315 -5.76 1.63 -6.41
N VAL A 316 -4.82 2.50 -6.07
CA VAL A 316 -5.11 3.77 -5.41
C VAL A 316 -5.47 4.85 -6.43
N ASP A 317 -6.61 5.50 -6.23
CA ASP A 317 -6.99 6.72 -6.95
C ASP A 317 -6.35 7.94 -6.27
N PHE A 318 -5.21 8.39 -6.81
CA PHE A 318 -4.47 9.51 -6.24
C PHE A 318 -5.19 10.86 -6.41
N ALA A 319 -6.11 11.00 -7.39
CA ALA A 319 -6.90 12.22 -7.52
C ALA A 319 -7.96 12.32 -6.41
N ALA A 320 -8.56 11.19 -6.02
CA ALA A 320 -9.46 11.12 -4.87
C ALA A 320 -8.71 11.43 -3.57
N LEU A 321 -7.51 10.88 -3.36
CA LEU A 321 -6.67 11.20 -2.19
C LEU A 321 -6.31 12.69 -2.14
N ALA A 322 -5.84 13.24 -3.26
CA ALA A 322 -5.48 14.65 -3.37
C ALA A 322 -6.66 15.58 -3.03
N THR A 323 -7.85 15.26 -3.55
CA THR A 323 -9.07 16.02 -3.29
C THR A 323 -9.44 15.98 -1.80
N ALA A 324 -9.42 14.78 -1.20
CA ALA A 324 -9.77 14.60 0.21
C ALA A 324 -8.79 15.30 1.15
N ALA A 325 -7.48 15.15 0.91
CA ALA A 325 -6.44 15.77 1.74
C ALA A 325 -6.37 17.30 1.58
N GLY A 326 -6.60 17.81 0.37
CA GLY A 326 -6.56 19.25 0.09
C GLY A 326 -7.75 20.03 0.64
N ALA A 327 -8.84 19.36 1.01
CA ALA A 327 -10.08 20.01 1.48
C ALA A 327 -9.89 20.91 2.71
N ALA A 328 -8.88 20.62 3.55
CA ALA A 328 -8.54 21.39 4.74
C ALA A 328 -7.48 22.48 4.51
N GLY A 329 -7.08 22.74 3.26
CA GLY A 329 -6.10 23.78 2.90
C GLY A 329 -4.65 23.31 2.81
N ALA A 330 -4.38 22.01 2.97
CA ALA A 330 -3.06 21.46 2.68
C ALA A 330 -2.74 21.55 1.16
N ARG A 331 -1.49 21.84 0.82
CA ARG A 331 -1.01 21.83 -0.56
C ARG A 331 -0.70 20.41 -1.02
N ILE A 332 -1.10 20.10 -2.25
CA ILE A 332 -0.86 18.80 -2.86
C ILE A 332 0.24 18.92 -3.92
N HIS A 333 1.22 18.03 -3.86
CA HIS A 333 2.29 17.90 -4.85
C HIS A 333 2.26 16.49 -5.47
N GLY A 334 2.21 16.44 -6.80
CA GLY A 334 2.07 15.18 -7.54
C GLY A 334 0.60 14.84 -7.84
N PRO A 335 0.28 13.54 -8.06
CA PRO A 335 1.19 12.42 -7.97
C PRO A 335 2.28 12.43 -9.06
N VAL A 336 3.42 11.80 -8.79
CA VAL A 336 4.48 11.53 -9.78
C VAL A 336 4.80 10.05 -9.78
N ASP A 337 5.35 9.53 -10.88
CA ASP A 337 5.86 8.15 -10.95
C ASP A 337 6.95 7.92 -9.89
N GLN A 338 6.94 6.76 -9.22
CA GLN A 338 7.92 6.40 -8.20
C GLN A 338 9.34 6.44 -8.76
N GLY A 339 9.54 5.95 -9.98
CA GLY A 339 10.85 5.94 -10.62
C GLY A 339 11.42 7.34 -10.77
N ALA A 340 10.60 8.28 -11.26
CA ALA A 340 10.97 9.67 -11.40
C ALA A 340 11.26 10.33 -10.04
N PHE A 341 10.44 10.06 -9.03
CA PHE A 341 10.64 10.55 -7.66
C PHE A 341 11.99 10.09 -7.09
N LEU A 342 12.28 8.78 -7.12
CA LEU A 342 13.52 8.22 -6.59
C LEU A 342 14.76 8.68 -7.37
N GLN A 343 14.65 8.82 -8.71
CA GLN A 343 15.71 9.36 -9.55
C GLN A 343 16.07 10.81 -9.16
N ARG A 344 15.06 11.66 -8.95
CA ARG A 344 15.26 13.06 -8.51
C ARG A 344 15.86 13.15 -7.11
N LEU A 345 15.61 12.17 -6.23
CA LEU A 345 16.28 12.05 -4.93
C LEU A 345 17.70 11.47 -5.02
N GLY A 346 18.15 11.03 -6.19
CA GLY A 346 19.53 10.58 -6.42
C GLY A 346 19.77 9.08 -6.18
N ILE A 347 18.76 8.22 -6.38
CA ILE A 347 18.90 6.76 -6.18
C ILE A 347 20.04 6.13 -6.98
N GLU A 348 20.33 6.61 -8.18
CA GLU A 348 21.44 6.09 -9.00
C GLU A 348 22.81 6.37 -8.36
N SER A 349 22.99 7.56 -7.79
CA SER A 349 24.20 7.91 -7.06
C SER A 349 24.36 7.01 -5.84
N ARG A 350 23.25 6.71 -5.14
CA ARG A 350 23.29 5.81 -4.00
C ARG A 350 23.62 4.37 -4.41
N ALA A 351 23.03 3.88 -5.50
CA ALA A 351 23.32 2.56 -6.06
C ALA A 351 24.80 2.42 -6.44
N ARG A 352 25.38 3.43 -7.09
CA ARG A 352 26.82 3.46 -7.41
C ARG A 352 27.69 3.40 -6.14
N ALA A 353 27.34 4.17 -5.11
CA ALA A 353 28.08 4.17 -3.85
C ALA A 353 28.03 2.81 -3.13
N LEU A 354 26.87 2.13 -3.14
CA LEU A 354 26.76 0.78 -2.59
C LEU A 354 27.55 -0.25 -3.41
N ALA A 355 27.53 -0.13 -4.73
CA ALA A 355 28.23 -1.05 -5.63
C ALA A 355 29.76 -0.93 -5.54
N ALA A 356 30.31 0.24 -5.19
CA ALA A 356 31.75 0.50 -5.18
C ALA A 356 32.54 -0.40 -4.22
N SER A 357 31.97 -0.73 -3.05
CA SER A 357 32.60 -1.58 -2.03
C SER A 357 31.99 -2.99 -1.95
N ALA A 358 31.08 -3.33 -2.86
CA ALA A 358 30.32 -4.58 -2.84
C ALA A 358 31.04 -5.73 -3.55
N THR A 359 30.73 -6.97 -3.18
CA THR A 359 31.12 -8.17 -3.93
C THR A 359 30.44 -8.21 -5.31
N PRO A 360 30.92 -9.02 -6.28
CA PRO A 360 30.24 -9.17 -7.58
C PRO A 360 28.77 -9.61 -7.48
N GLU A 361 28.44 -10.45 -6.49
CA GLU A 361 27.06 -10.86 -6.22
C GLU A 361 26.22 -9.70 -5.69
N GLN A 362 26.70 -9.00 -4.66
CA GLN A 362 26.02 -7.83 -4.11
C GLN A 362 25.83 -6.71 -5.15
N ARG A 363 26.77 -6.53 -6.07
CA ARG A 363 26.61 -5.57 -7.18
C ARG A 363 25.45 -5.95 -8.11
N ARG A 364 25.26 -7.24 -8.39
CA ARG A 364 24.11 -7.72 -9.18
C ARG A 364 22.81 -7.49 -8.43
N ASP A 365 22.78 -7.77 -7.12
CA ASP A 365 21.60 -7.52 -6.29
C ASP A 365 21.23 -6.04 -6.25
N VAL A 366 22.21 -5.14 -6.06
CA VAL A 366 21.99 -3.69 -6.08
C VAL A 366 21.45 -3.23 -7.44
N ALA A 367 22.00 -3.72 -8.55
CA ALA A 367 21.53 -3.38 -9.89
C ALA A 367 20.09 -3.88 -10.16
N ALA A 368 19.79 -5.12 -9.77
CA ALA A 368 18.44 -5.68 -9.89
C ALA A 368 17.42 -4.92 -9.03
N ALA A 369 17.80 -4.54 -7.82
CA ALA A 369 16.96 -3.77 -6.92
C ALA A 369 16.71 -2.35 -7.44
N LEU A 370 17.75 -1.67 -7.96
CA LEU A 370 17.60 -0.37 -8.63
C LEU A 370 16.61 -0.47 -9.78
N HIS A 371 16.81 -1.43 -10.70
CA HIS A 371 15.91 -1.65 -11.83
C HIS A 371 14.47 -1.87 -11.37
N ARG A 372 14.25 -2.75 -10.40
CA ARG A 372 12.90 -3.04 -9.88
C ARG A 372 12.21 -1.79 -9.33
N LEU A 373 12.93 -0.91 -8.63
CA LEU A 373 12.38 0.28 -8.00
C LEU A 373 12.06 1.41 -8.98
N VAL A 374 12.86 1.59 -10.05
CA VAL A 374 12.76 2.77 -10.92
C VAL A 374 12.32 2.49 -12.35
N HIS A 375 12.44 1.26 -12.85
CA HIS A 375 12.14 0.98 -14.25
C HIS A 375 10.62 1.02 -14.52
N PRO A 376 10.16 1.63 -15.62
CA PRO A 376 8.73 1.73 -15.96
C PRO A 376 7.99 0.39 -16.00
N ASP A 377 8.65 -0.65 -16.54
CA ASP A 377 8.08 -2.02 -16.63
C ASP A 377 8.07 -2.79 -15.29
N ALA A 378 8.55 -2.17 -14.22
CA ALA A 378 8.54 -2.70 -12.86
C ALA A 378 7.74 -1.77 -11.94
N MET A 379 8.30 -1.36 -10.80
CA MET A 379 7.58 -0.47 -9.88
C MET A 379 7.60 0.99 -10.33
N GLY A 380 8.49 1.36 -11.26
CA GLY A 380 8.80 2.76 -11.59
C GLY A 380 7.59 3.60 -12.02
N SER A 381 6.76 3.07 -12.91
CA SER A 381 5.53 3.74 -13.39
C SER A 381 4.27 3.14 -12.80
N LEU A 382 4.30 1.92 -12.26
CA LEU A 382 3.15 1.33 -11.57
C LEU A 382 2.86 2.08 -10.25
N PHE A 383 3.90 2.36 -9.47
CA PHE A 383 3.80 3.11 -8.22
C PHE A 383 3.83 4.62 -8.45
N LYS A 384 3.11 5.35 -7.62
CA LYS A 384 3.08 6.80 -7.58
C LYS A 384 3.47 7.31 -6.20
N ALA A 385 4.03 8.50 -6.16
CA ALA A 385 4.30 9.26 -4.96
C ALA A 385 3.47 10.55 -4.96
N LEU A 386 2.84 10.87 -3.83
CA LEU A 386 2.06 12.09 -3.60
C LEU A 386 2.52 12.73 -2.28
N VAL A 387 2.69 14.05 -2.26
CA VAL A 387 2.92 14.77 -1.00
C VAL A 387 1.76 15.69 -0.67
N ILE A 388 1.33 15.62 0.59
CA ILE A 388 0.42 16.56 1.24
C ILE A 388 1.29 17.44 2.14
N ALA A 389 1.37 18.75 1.91
CA ALA A 389 2.27 19.65 2.61
C ALA A 389 1.54 20.85 3.20
N HIS A 390 2.07 21.39 4.29
CA HIS A 390 1.60 22.65 4.83
C HIS A 390 1.74 23.78 3.79
N ALA A 391 0.82 24.74 3.82
CA ALA A 391 0.72 25.83 2.84
C ALA A 391 1.84 26.88 2.90
N ASP A 392 2.86 26.69 3.75
CA ASP A 392 4.07 27.54 3.75
C ASP A 392 5.32 26.78 3.29
N LEU A 393 5.26 25.45 3.13
CA LEU A 393 6.42 24.67 2.70
C LEU A 393 6.72 24.83 1.22
N PRO A 394 8.01 24.92 0.82
CA PRO A 394 8.37 24.90 -0.60
C PRO A 394 7.97 23.56 -1.23
N VAL A 395 8.09 23.48 -2.56
CA VAL A 395 7.89 22.22 -3.28
C VAL A 395 8.83 21.15 -2.68
N PRO A 396 8.31 20.01 -2.22
CA PRO A 396 9.12 18.97 -1.60
C PRO A 396 10.18 18.38 -2.55
N PRO A 397 11.31 17.89 -2.02
CA PRO A 397 12.31 17.18 -2.81
C PRO A 397 11.70 16.02 -3.60
N GLY A 398 12.10 15.87 -4.87
CA GLY A 398 11.55 14.84 -5.77
C GLY A 398 10.28 15.25 -6.54
N PHE A 399 9.67 16.39 -6.19
CA PHE A 399 8.44 16.91 -6.82
C PHE A 399 8.66 18.19 -7.64
N THR A 400 9.88 18.70 -7.71
CA THR A 400 10.23 19.78 -8.64
C THR A 400 10.20 19.27 -10.08
N ILE A 401 9.52 20.00 -10.96
CA ILE A 401 9.64 19.79 -12.41
C ILE A 401 10.96 20.45 -12.81
N ALA A 402 11.82 19.70 -13.49
CA ALA A 402 13.08 20.20 -14.04
C ALA A 402 12.82 21.12 -15.24
#